data_AF-A0A2N9AZX8-F1
#
_entry.id   AF-A0A2N9AZX8-F1
#
_cell.length_a   1.000
_cell.length_b   1.000
_cell.length_c   1.000
_cell.angle_alpha   90.00
_cell.angle_beta   90.00
_cell.angle_gamma   90.00
#
_symmetry.space_group_name_H-M   'P 1'
#
loop_
_entity.id
_entity.type
_entity.pdbx_description
1 polymer ?
#
loop_
_entity_poly.entity_id
_entity_poly.type
_entity_poly.pdbx_seq_one_letter_code
_entity_poly.pdbx_strand_id
1 'polypeptide(L)'
;MQHLLCRASWDADAVRDDVREYVVENLHDEAAVLVVDETGDVKKGTHTVGVQRQYTGTAGRMENSQVAVYLVYAGERGHATVDRELYIPRSWTRDPERCRAVGSARTPPSRPSRNWPTR
;
A
#
# COMPACT_ATOMS: atom_id res chain seq x y z
N MET A 1 8.86 15.23 -16.58
CA MET A 1 8.60 14.70 -15.22
C MET A 1 7.27 15.16 -14.63
N GLN A 2 6.98 16.47 -14.50
CA GLN A 2 5.75 16.93 -13.84
C GLN A 2 4.44 16.43 -14.50
N HIS A 3 4.43 16.24 -15.81
CA HIS A 3 3.28 15.67 -16.54
C HIS A 3 2.99 14.21 -16.15
N LEU A 4 4.02 13.39 -15.93
CA LEU A 4 3.87 11.99 -15.51
C LEU A 4 3.29 11.90 -14.10
N LEU A 5 3.71 12.80 -13.20
CA LEU A 5 3.31 12.79 -11.79
C LEU A 5 1.94 13.43 -11.54
N CYS A 6 1.51 14.36 -12.39
CA CYS A 6 0.29 15.15 -12.14
C CYS A 6 -0.85 14.90 -13.14
N ARG A 7 -0.56 14.37 -14.34
CA ARG A 7 -1.54 14.31 -15.44
C ARG A 7 -1.64 12.96 -16.13
N ALA A 8 -0.60 12.12 -16.06
CA ALA A 8 -0.71 10.78 -16.62
C ALA A 8 -1.69 9.96 -15.78
N SER A 9 -2.70 9.41 -16.44
CA SER A 9 -3.48 8.31 -15.88
C SER A 9 -2.70 7.03 -16.14
N TRP A 10 -2.39 6.32 -15.07
CA TRP A 10 -1.70 5.05 -15.09
C TRP A 10 -2.58 4.05 -14.37
N ASP A 11 -2.75 2.88 -14.97
CA ASP A 11 -3.34 1.74 -14.28
C ASP A 11 -2.28 1.20 -13.34
N ALA A 12 -2.46 1.46 -12.04
CA ALA A 12 -1.49 1.03 -11.05
C ALA A 12 -1.32 -0.49 -11.07
N ASP A 13 -2.40 -1.25 -11.29
CA ASP A 13 -2.39 -2.72 -11.29
C ASP A 13 -1.64 -3.27 -12.51
N ALA A 14 -1.83 -2.69 -13.69
CA ALA A 14 -1.04 -3.04 -14.86
C ALA A 14 0.46 -2.79 -14.63
N VAL A 15 0.82 -1.64 -14.05
CA VAL A 15 2.23 -1.31 -13.77
C VAL A 15 2.84 -2.24 -12.73
N ARG A 16 2.07 -2.70 -11.74
CA ARG A 16 2.53 -3.75 -10.81
C ARG A 16 2.79 -5.05 -11.56
N ASP A 17 1.89 -5.44 -12.44
CA ASP A 17 2.00 -6.70 -13.18
C ASP A 17 3.23 -6.68 -14.09
N ASP A 18 3.53 -5.55 -14.76
CA ASP A 18 4.77 -5.34 -15.52
C ASP A 18 6.03 -5.50 -14.64
N VAL A 19 6.03 -4.92 -13.43
CA VAL A 19 7.15 -5.05 -12.48
C VAL A 19 7.31 -6.50 -12.02
N ARG A 20 6.21 -7.20 -11.74
CA ARG A 20 6.23 -8.61 -11.34
C ARG A 20 6.84 -9.48 -12.45
N GLU A 21 6.41 -9.28 -13.69
CA GLU A 21 6.95 -10.00 -14.84
C GLU A 21 8.45 -9.76 -14.98
N TYR A 22 8.88 -8.50 -14.95
CA TYR A 22 10.30 -8.15 -15.01
C TYR A 22 11.13 -8.83 -13.90
N VAL A 23 10.63 -8.84 -12.66
CA VAL A 23 11.32 -9.46 -11.52
C VAL A 23 11.46 -10.97 -11.72
N VAL A 24 10.40 -11.63 -12.19
CA VAL A 24 10.44 -13.08 -12.48
C VAL A 24 11.43 -13.38 -13.62
N GLU A 25 11.46 -12.56 -14.67
CA GLU A 25 12.33 -12.82 -15.80
C GLU A 25 13.81 -12.55 -15.50
N ASN A 26 14.11 -11.49 -14.74
CA ASN A 26 15.47 -10.96 -14.62
C ASN A 26 16.12 -11.23 -13.27
N LEU A 27 15.33 -11.37 -12.21
CA LEU A 27 15.81 -11.48 -10.83
C LEU A 27 15.48 -12.83 -10.18
N HIS A 28 14.96 -13.80 -10.95
CA HIS A 28 14.63 -15.13 -10.43
C HIS A 28 15.81 -15.77 -9.68
N ASP A 29 15.50 -16.26 -8.49
CA ASP A 29 16.41 -16.89 -7.56
C ASP A 29 15.60 -17.85 -6.68
N GLU A 30 16.02 -19.11 -6.60
CA GLU A 30 15.35 -20.15 -5.82
C GLU A 30 15.40 -19.87 -4.30
N ALA A 31 16.40 -19.11 -3.85
CA ALA A 31 16.57 -18.72 -2.46
C ALA A 31 15.83 -17.42 -2.10
N ALA A 32 15.15 -16.79 -3.06
CA ALA A 32 14.48 -15.53 -2.83
C ALA A 32 13.34 -15.64 -1.81
N VAL A 33 13.14 -14.56 -1.07
CA VAL A 33 12.09 -14.44 -0.06
C VAL A 33 11.14 -13.31 -0.39
N LEU A 34 9.90 -13.44 0.10
CA LEU A 34 8.91 -12.38 0.07
C LEU A 34 8.82 -11.72 1.44
N VAL A 35 9.08 -10.43 1.48
CA VAL A 35 9.00 -9.59 2.68
C VAL A 35 7.71 -8.79 2.64
N VAL A 36 6.96 -8.82 3.73
CA VAL A 36 5.75 -8.00 3.93
C VAL A 36 6.08 -6.94 4.97
N ASP A 37 5.87 -5.69 4.62
CA ASP A 37 6.13 -4.55 5.51
C ASP A 37 5.09 -3.44 5.27
N GLU A 38 4.69 -2.75 6.34
CA GLU A 38 3.84 -1.56 6.22
C GLU A 38 4.65 -0.27 6.30
N THR A 39 4.29 0.70 5.47
CA THR A 39 4.85 2.06 5.53
C THR A 39 3.74 3.07 5.69
N GLY A 40 3.90 3.98 6.66
CA GLY A 40 2.95 5.05 6.90
C GLY A 40 3.45 6.40 6.40
N ASP A 41 2.66 7.02 5.53
CA ASP A 41 2.89 8.36 5.00
C ASP A 41 2.07 9.40 5.77
N VAL A 42 2.74 10.34 6.44
CA VAL A 42 2.09 11.38 7.25
C VAL A 42 1.42 12.39 6.35
N LYS A 43 0.13 12.63 6.57
CA LYS A 43 -0.68 13.55 5.76
C LYS A 43 -1.22 14.71 6.59
N LYS A 44 -1.48 15.83 5.91
CA LYS A 44 -2.28 16.94 6.44
C LYS A 44 -3.68 16.87 5.83
N GLY A 45 -4.71 17.07 6.65
CA GLY A 45 -6.12 16.99 6.25
C GLY A 45 -6.71 15.58 6.29
N THR A 46 -7.94 15.45 5.76
CA THR A 46 -8.81 14.26 5.92
C THR A 46 -9.34 13.68 4.61
N HIS A 47 -8.94 14.24 3.46
CA HIS A 47 -9.48 13.88 2.14
C HIS A 47 -8.73 12.74 1.46
N THR A 48 -7.52 12.39 1.91
CA THR A 48 -6.74 11.28 1.36
C THR A 48 -7.31 9.94 1.84
N VAL A 49 -7.60 9.04 0.90
CA VAL A 49 -8.17 7.72 1.22
C VAL A 49 -7.35 6.97 2.26
N GLY A 50 -8.01 6.47 3.30
CA GLY A 50 -7.37 5.70 4.37
C GLY A 50 -6.59 6.53 5.39
N VAL A 51 -6.56 7.87 5.26
CA VAL A 51 -5.88 8.71 6.25
C VAL A 51 -6.68 8.77 7.56
N GLN A 52 -6.00 8.51 8.67
CA GLN A 52 -6.53 8.73 10.01
C GLN A 52 -5.38 8.80 11.01
N ARG A 53 -5.69 9.15 12.27
CA ARG A 53 -4.75 8.94 13.37
C ARG A 53 -4.56 7.46 13.62
N GLN A 54 -3.38 6.94 13.29
CA GLN A 54 -2.99 5.55 13.49
C GLN A 54 -1.50 5.45 13.73
N TYR A 55 -1.05 4.34 14.32
CA TYR A 55 0.37 4.09 14.46
C TYR A 55 1.01 3.96 13.07
N THR A 56 2.15 4.61 12.88
CA THR A 56 3.00 4.43 11.70
C THR A 56 4.39 4.07 12.18
N GLY A 57 4.94 2.96 11.67
CA GLY A 57 6.32 2.56 11.95
C GLY A 57 7.32 3.67 11.62
N THR A 58 7.07 4.41 10.53
CA THR A 58 7.94 5.50 10.06
C THR A 58 8.05 6.67 11.06
N ALA A 59 6.98 7.01 11.78
CA ALA A 59 7.03 8.08 12.79
C ALA A 59 7.24 7.55 14.23
N GLY A 60 7.21 6.22 14.43
CA GLY A 60 7.31 5.57 15.73
C GLY A 60 6.19 5.91 16.72
N ARG A 61 5.11 6.55 16.26
CA ARG A 61 4.01 7.04 17.09
C ARG A 61 2.71 7.14 16.30
N MET A 62 1.62 7.46 17.00
CA MET A 62 0.34 7.73 16.35
C MET A 62 0.36 9.10 15.69
N GLU A 63 0.18 9.13 14.37
CA GLU A 63 0.07 10.34 13.57
C GLU A 63 -1.10 10.23 12.58
N ASN A 64 -1.52 11.37 12.03
CA ASN A 64 -2.46 11.36 10.92
C ASN A 64 -1.75 10.87 9.66
N SER A 65 -1.92 9.59 9.35
CA SER A 65 -1.14 8.92 8.32
C SER A 65 -2.02 8.03 7.45
N GLN A 66 -1.57 7.83 6.22
CA GLN A 66 -2.06 6.80 5.31
C GLN A 66 -1.07 5.63 5.36
N VAL A 67 -1.55 4.39 5.47
CA VAL A 67 -0.67 3.22 5.59
C VAL A 67 -0.86 2.32 4.38
N ALA A 68 0.23 2.02 3.68
CA ALA A 68 0.27 1.02 2.62
C ALA A 68 1.08 -0.19 3.10
N VAL A 69 0.64 -1.38 2.70
CA VAL A 69 1.35 -2.64 2.92
C VAL A 69 2.00 -3.05 1.61
N TYR A 70 3.29 -3.31 1.65
CA TYR A 70 4.09 -3.68 0.48
C TYR A 70 4.51 -5.14 0.54
N LEU A 71 4.57 -5.77 -0.62
CA LEU A 71 5.19 -7.08 -0.82
C LEU A 71 6.47 -6.86 -1.63
N VAL A 72 7.61 -7.22 -1.05
CA VAL A 72 8.93 -7.04 -1.66
C VAL A 72 9.54 -8.41 -1.92
N TYR A 73 9.96 -8.63 -3.17
CA TYR A 73 10.83 -9.73 -3.54
C TYR A 73 12.26 -9.36 -3.18
N ALA A 74 13.00 -10.25 -2.52
CA ALA A 74 14.41 -10.09 -2.21
C ALA A 74 15.16 -11.40 -2.48
N GLY A 75 16.12 -11.35 -3.40
CA GLY A 75 17.05 -12.44 -3.69
C GLY A 75 18.47 -11.90 -3.88
N GLU A 76 19.41 -12.79 -4.20
CA GLU A 76 20.84 -12.41 -4.36
C GLU A 76 21.04 -11.40 -5.50
N ARG A 77 20.23 -11.50 -6.55
CA ARG A 77 20.31 -10.65 -7.74
C ARG A 77 19.69 -9.26 -7.57
N GLY A 78 18.97 -9.02 -6.47
CA GLY A 78 18.34 -7.74 -6.19
C GLY A 78 17.02 -7.85 -5.44
N HIS A 79 16.36 -6.70 -5.28
CA HIS A 79 15.07 -6.59 -4.61
C HIS A 79 14.13 -5.64 -5.37
N ALA A 80 12.83 -5.90 -5.28
CA ALA A 80 11.81 -5.09 -5.93
C ALA A 80 10.46 -5.21 -5.21
N THR A 81 9.72 -4.11 -5.17
CA THR A 81 8.32 -4.12 -4.72
C THR A 81 7.45 -4.76 -5.80
N VAL A 82 6.87 -5.92 -5.49
CA VAL A 82 6.03 -6.70 -6.40
C VAL A 82 4.55 -6.56 -6.11
N ASP A 83 4.15 -6.07 -4.93
CA ASP A 83 2.77 -5.68 -4.67
C ASP A 83 2.66 -4.58 -3.63
N ARG A 84 1.46 -4.00 -3.58
CA ARG A 84 1.08 -2.89 -2.71
C ARG A 84 -0.42 -2.92 -2.53
N GLU A 85 -0.88 -2.80 -1.29
CA GLU A 85 -2.29 -2.61 -0.96
C GLU A 85 -2.42 -1.49 0.07
N LEU A 86 -3.49 -0.70 -0.03
CA LEU A 86 -3.76 0.36 0.91
C LEU A 86 -4.55 -0.18 2.11
N TYR A 87 -4.07 0.06 3.34
CA TYR A 87 -4.86 -0.24 4.52
C TYR A 87 -6.01 0.77 4.64
N ILE A 88 -7.25 0.25 4.54
CA ILE A 88 -8.47 1.06 4.70
C ILE A 88 -9.05 0.84 6.10
N PRO A 89 -9.02 1.85 6.98
CA PRO A 89 -9.65 1.77 8.29
C PRO A 89 -11.16 1.57 8.19
N ARG A 90 -11.76 0.88 9.15
CA ARG A 90 -13.22 0.69 9.18
C ARG A 90 -14.02 2.01 9.26
N SER A 91 -13.43 3.06 9.81
CA SER A 91 -14.02 4.41 9.83
C SER A 91 -14.24 4.95 8.42
N TRP A 92 -13.41 4.56 7.45
CA TRP A 92 -13.49 4.99 6.06
C TRP A 92 -14.55 4.26 5.24
N THR A 93 -14.92 3.03 5.61
CA THR A 93 -15.94 2.24 4.90
C THR A 93 -17.34 2.40 5.46
N ARG A 94 -17.50 3.10 6.59
CA ARG A 94 -18.78 3.33 7.28
C ARG A 94 -19.43 4.67 6.96
N ASP A 95 -18.78 5.49 6.13
CA ASP A 95 -19.23 6.83 5.73
C ASP A 95 -19.49 6.84 4.20
N PRO A 96 -20.74 6.60 3.76
CA PRO A 96 -21.07 6.49 2.34
C PRO A 96 -20.83 7.77 1.55
N GLU A 97 -20.98 8.94 2.17
CA GLU A 97 -20.73 10.23 1.52
C GLU A 97 -19.24 10.40 1.23
N ARG A 98 -18.40 10.07 2.22
CA ARG A 98 -16.95 10.05 2.03
C ARG A 98 -16.53 9.06 0.96
N CYS A 99 -17.03 7.81 0.98
CA CYS A 99 -16.70 6.81 -0.05
C CYS A 99 -17.00 7.30 -1.47
N ARG A 100 -18.14 7.99 -1.65
CA ARG A 100 -18.51 8.60 -2.93
C ARG A 100 -17.57 9.74 -3.32
N ALA A 101 -17.22 10.62 -2.38
CA ALA A 101 -16.35 11.77 -2.63
C ALA A 101 -14.93 11.38 -3.08
N VAL A 102 -14.44 10.21 -2.69
CA VAL A 102 -13.10 9.71 -3.08
C VAL A 102 -13.12 8.64 -4.17
N GLY A 103 -14.28 8.32 -4.74
CA GLY A 103 -14.40 7.35 -5.84
C GLY A 103 -14.05 5.91 -5.46
N SER A 104 -14.12 5.54 -4.18
CA SER A 104 -13.72 4.21 -3.71
C SER A 104 -14.78 3.14 -4.01
N ALA A 105 -14.84 2.70 -5.27
CA ALA A 105 -15.59 1.51 -5.70
C ALA A 105 -14.69 0.27 -5.68
N ARG A 106 -14.05 -0.02 -4.54
CA ARG A 106 -13.49 -1.34 -4.25
C ARG A 106 -13.36 -1.46 -2.74
N THR A 107 -14.29 -2.20 -2.13
CA THR A 107 -14.08 -2.75 -0.80
C THR A 107 -13.27 -4.03 -1.01
N PRO A 108 -11.96 -4.07 -0.71
CA PRO A 108 -11.26 -5.36 -0.66
C PRO A 108 -11.94 -6.22 0.42
N PRO A 109 -12.06 -7.55 0.23
CA PRO A 109 -12.71 -8.42 1.20
C PRO A 109 -11.99 -8.26 2.54
N SER A 110 -12.72 -7.78 3.54
CA SER A 110 -12.20 -7.56 4.87
C SER A 110 -11.77 -8.90 5.47
N ARG A 111 -10.49 -9.24 5.40
CA ARG A 111 -9.91 -10.21 6.33
C ARG A 111 -9.48 -9.44 7.58
N PRO A 112 -10.10 -9.69 8.75
CA PRO A 112 -9.68 -9.05 9.98
C PRO A 112 -8.20 -9.38 10.21
N SER A 113 -7.37 -8.37 10.44
CA SER A 113 -6.04 -8.59 10.99
C SER A 113 -6.22 -9.37 12.29
N ARG A 114 -5.66 -10.58 12.35
CA ARG A 114 -5.47 -11.25 13.64
C ARG A 114 -4.49 -10.38 14.41
N ASN A 115 -4.92 -9.92 15.57
CA ASN A 115 -4.09 -9.21 16.54
C ASN A 115 -2.76 -9.96 16.69
N TRP A 116 -1.66 -9.34 16.25
CA TRP A 116 -0.33 -9.85 16.51
C TRP A 116 0.01 -9.52 17.98
N PRO A 117 0.42 -10.49 18.80
CA PRO A 117 0.83 -10.22 20.16
C PRO A 117 2.11 -9.38 20.14
N THR A 118 2.01 -8.14 20.61
CA THR A 118 3.17 -7.31 21.01
C THR A 118 3.99 -8.08 22.04
N ARG A 119 5.24 -8.38 21.71
CA ARG A 119 6.28 -8.67 22.70
C ARG A 119 6.72 -7.37 23.37
#